data_AF-A0A968UL13-F1
#
_entry.id   AF-A0A968UL13-F1
#
_cell.length_a   1.000
_cell.length_b   1.000
_cell.length_c   1.000
_cell.angle_alpha   90.00
_cell.angle_beta   90.00
_cell.angle_gamma   90.00
#
_symmetry.space_group_name_H-M   'P 1'
#
loop_
_entity.id
_entity.type
_entity.pdbx_description
1 polymer ?
#
loop_
_entity_poly.entity_id
_entity_poly.type
_entity_poly.pdbx_seq_one_letter_code
_entity_poly.pdbx_strand_id
1 'polypeptide(L)' 'MTPEIIQQALAIFDFKQLAQRREGEEDRRSFFRKGIVGDWQNHFSADDQEFFQAQAGQVMNRVRYDL' A
#
# COMPACT_ATOMS: atom_id res chain seq x y z
N MET A 1 -1.78 -1.54 26.99
CA MET A 1 -0.59 -1.33 26.13
C MET A 1 -0.14 0.11 26.38
N THR A 2 1.08 0.35 26.82
CA THR A 2 1.49 1.71 27.20
C THR A 2 1.82 2.53 25.94
N PRO A 3 1.58 3.85 25.94
CA PRO A 3 1.87 4.70 24.78
C PRO A 3 3.32 4.57 24.27
N GLU A 4 4.28 4.29 25.15
CA GLU A 4 5.70 4.19 24.81
C GLU A 4 5.99 2.99 23.90
N ILE A 5 5.37 1.84 24.16
CA ILE A 5 5.55 0.64 23.32
C ILE A 5 5.00 0.89 21.91
N ILE A 6 3.89 1.63 21.80
CA ILE A 6 3.32 2.00 20.50
C ILE A 6 4.29 2.90 19.74
N GLN A 7 4.87 3.91 20.38
CA GLN A 7 5.84 4.81 19.75
C GLN A 7 7.11 4.07 19.29
N GLN A 8 7.61 3.13 20.11
CA GLN A 8 8.73 2.29 19.73
C GLN A 8 8.40 1.42 18.51
N ALA A 9 7.22 0.80 18.48
CA ALA A 9 6.79 0.00 17.35
C ALA A 9 6.68 0.85 16.07
N LEU A 10 6.08 2.04 16.15
CA LEU A 10 5.98 2.96 15.02
C LEU A 10 7.37 3.36 14.50
N ALA A 11 8.33 3.61 15.38
CA ALA A 11 9.70 3.95 14.98
C ALA A 11 10.46 2.77 14.34
N ILE A 12 10.28 1.55 14.85
CA ILE A 12 10.93 0.34 14.31
C ILE A 12 10.36 -0.05 12.95
N PHE A 13 9.04 0.08 12.79
CA PHE A 13 8.33 -0.36 11.58
C PHE A 13 8.06 0.77 10.58
N ASP A 14 8.63 1.95 10.80
CA ASP A 14 8.60 3.04 9.83
C ASP A 14 9.25 2.61 8.52
N PHE A 15 8.64 2.97 7.39
CA PHE A 15 9.13 2.54 6.08
C PHE A 15 10.56 3.03 5.82
N LYS A 16 10.91 4.26 6.22
CA LYS A 16 12.25 4.79 6.00
C LYS A 16 13.28 4.01 6.79
N GLN A 17 12.93 3.54 7.99
CA GLN A 17 13.80 2.68 8.77
C GLN A 17 13.95 1.29 8.17
N LEU A 18 12.87 0.69 7.68
CA LEU A 18 12.94 -0.66 7.10
C LEU A 18 13.60 -0.67 5.72
N ALA A 19 13.35 0.35 4.90
CA ALA A 19 13.80 0.43 3.51
C ALA A 19 15.11 1.21 3.33
N GLN A 20 15.57 1.94 4.36
CA GLN A 20 16.74 2.83 4.33
C GLN A 20 16.69 3.86 3.18
N ARG A 21 15.48 4.34 2.87
CA ARG A 21 15.17 5.30 1.79
C ARG A 21 13.81 5.91 1.99
N ARG A 22 13.48 6.98 1.25
CA ARG A 22 12.18 7.66 1.39
C ARG A 22 11.06 6.91 0.66
N GLU A 23 9.83 7.10 1.12
CA GLU A 23 8.66 6.67 0.36
C GLU A 23 8.65 7.34 -1.02
N GLY A 24 8.31 6.57 -2.05
CA GLY A 24 8.31 7.02 -3.45
C GLY A 24 9.59 6.68 -4.22
N GLU A 25 10.73 6.54 -3.54
CA GLU A 25 12.02 6.18 -4.17
C GLU A 25 12.05 4.68 -4.50
N GLU A 26 11.58 4.26 -5.68
CA GLU A 26 11.44 2.83 -6.00
C GLU A 26 12.77 2.07 -6.08
N ASP A 27 12.81 0.87 -5.48
CA ASP A 27 13.79 -0.18 -5.77
C ASP A 27 13.06 -1.51 -5.96
N ARG A 28 13.10 -2.05 -7.18
CA ARG A 28 12.42 -3.29 -7.59
C ARG A 28 13.12 -4.56 -7.11
N ARG A 29 14.35 -4.45 -6.59
CA ARG A 29 15.13 -5.57 -6.03
C ARG A 29 14.98 -5.68 -4.51
N SER A 30 14.39 -4.67 -3.86
CA SER A 30 14.16 -4.64 -2.42
C SER A 30 12.80 -5.23 -2.04
N PHE A 31 12.72 -5.85 -0.86
CA PHE A 31 11.46 -6.30 -0.28
C PHE A 31 10.50 -5.12 0.01
N PHE A 32 11.03 -4.02 0.54
CA PHE A 32 10.27 -2.79 0.80
C PHE A 32 10.31 -1.88 -0.44
N ARG A 33 9.43 -2.09 -1.43
CA ARG A 33 9.57 -1.53 -2.80
C ARG A 33 9.38 -0.03 -2.98
N LYS A 34 8.33 0.60 -2.44
CA LYS A 34 8.04 2.02 -2.72
C LYS A 34 7.40 2.76 -1.55
N GLY A 35 6.61 2.09 -0.72
CA GLY A 35 6.08 2.69 0.51
C GLY A 35 5.01 3.77 0.31
N ILE A 36 4.31 3.78 -0.83
CA ILE A 36 3.25 4.77 -1.10
C ILE A 36 1.91 4.10 -1.43
N VAL A 37 0.83 4.77 -1.02
CA VAL A 37 -0.55 4.42 -1.39
C VAL A 37 -0.87 5.02 -2.76
N GLY A 38 -1.68 4.33 -3.56
CA GLY A 38 -2.17 4.86 -4.83
C GLY A 38 -1.23 4.68 -6.03
N ASP A 39 -0.06 4.04 -5.87
CA ASP A 39 0.89 3.84 -6.98
C ASP A 39 0.27 3.12 -8.18
N TRP A 40 -0.73 2.27 -7.94
CA TRP A 40 -1.48 1.55 -8.98
C TRP A 40 -2.08 2.48 -10.04
N GLN A 41 -2.45 3.72 -9.69
CA GLN A 41 -3.01 4.71 -10.63
C GLN A 41 -2.02 5.08 -11.74
N ASN A 42 -0.71 4.96 -11.50
CA ASN A 42 0.32 5.23 -12.50
C ASN A 42 0.56 4.04 -13.45
N HIS A 43 0.01 2.87 -13.15
CA HIS A 43 0.28 1.63 -13.89
C HIS A 43 -0.98 1.05 -14.56
N PHE A 44 -2.16 1.33 -14.02
CA PHE A 44 -3.42 0.81 -14.54
C PHE A 44 -4.00 1.76 -15.59
N SER A 45 -4.37 1.23 -16.73
CA SER A 45 -5.18 1.94 -17.73
C SER A 45 -6.65 2.02 -17.30
N ALA A 46 -7.46 2.78 -18.04
CA ALA A 46 -8.91 2.82 -17.83
C ALA A 46 -9.55 1.43 -18.02
N ASP A 47 -9.08 0.67 -19.02
CA ASP A 47 -9.58 -0.68 -19.31
C ASP A 47 -9.25 -1.65 -18.18
N ASP A 48 -8.07 -1.53 -17.57
CA ASP A 48 -7.69 -2.34 -16.40
C ASP A 48 -8.60 -2.05 -15.20
N GLN A 49 -8.99 -0.78 -15.00
CA GLN A 49 -9.90 -0.38 -13.93
C GLN A 49 -11.31 -0.92 -14.18
N GLU A 50 -11.84 -0.80 -15.39
CA GLU A 50 -13.14 -1.35 -15.75
C GLU A 50 -13.16 -2.87 -15.57
N PHE A 51 -12.12 -3.55 -16.04
CA PHE A 51 -11.96 -4.99 -15.87
C PHE A 51 -11.94 -5.37 -14.38
N PHE A 52 -11.14 -4.68 -13.57
CA PHE A 52 -11.09 -4.94 -12.12
C PHE A 52 -12.44 -4.72 -11.46
N GLN A 53 -13.15 -3.63 -11.78
CA GLN A 53 -14.47 -3.33 -11.25
C GLN A 53 -15.47 -4.44 -11.60
N ALA A 54 -15.46 -4.92 -12.84
CA ALA A 54 -16.33 -5.99 -13.31
C ALA A 54 -16.06 -7.33 -12.59
N GLN A 55 -14.78 -7.66 -12.35
CA GLN A 55 -14.40 -8.94 -11.73
C GLN A 55 -14.48 -8.95 -10.20
N ALA A 56 -14.03 -7.88 -9.54
CA ALA A 56 -13.87 -7.82 -8.09
C ALA A 56 -14.96 -7.00 -7.38
N GLY A 57 -15.71 -6.18 -8.12
CA GLY A 57 -16.67 -5.23 -7.54
C GLY A 57 -17.68 -5.85 -6.60
N GLN A 58 -18.26 -6.97 -7.01
CA GLN A 58 -19.25 -7.69 -6.19
C GLN A 58 -18.62 -8.25 -4.90
N VAL A 59 -17.38 -8.73 -4.97
CA VAL A 59 -16.66 -9.28 -3.80
C VAL A 59 -16.35 -8.18 -2.81
N MET A 60 -15.82 -7.04 -3.27
CA MET A 60 -15.50 -5.89 -2.42
C MET A 60 -16.73 -5.36 -1.69
N ASN A 61 -17.85 -5.20 -2.40
CA ASN A 61 -19.12 -4.79 -1.81
C ASN A 61 -19.61 -5.78 -0.74
N ARG A 62 -19.50 -7.09 -1.03
CA ARG A 62 -19.88 -8.15 -0.08
C ARG A 62 -19.05 -8.10 1.20
N VAL A 63 -17.76 -7.79 1.11
CA VAL A 63 -16.87 -7.63 2.27
C VAL A 63 -16.88 -6.22 2.87
N ARG A 64 -17.77 -5.35 2.39
CA ARG A 64 -17.98 -3.98 2.90
C ARG A 64 -16.76 -3.07 2.74
N TYR A 65 -15.97 -3.33 1.70
CA TYR A 65 -14.94 -2.41 1.23
C TYR A 65 -15.54 -1.55 0.12
N ASP A 66 -15.41 -0.23 0.28
CA ASP A 66 -15.81 0.72 -0.74
C ASP A 66 -14.78 0.72 -1.89
N LEU A 67 -15.28 0.76 -3.12
CA LEU A 67 -14.49 0.92 -4.35
C LEU A 67 -14.56 2.36 -4.83
#